data_AF-A0A0J1GSZ7-F1
#
_entry.id   AF-A0A0J1GSZ7-F1
#
_cell.length_a   1.000
_cell.length_b   1.000
_cell.length_c   1.000
_cell.angle_alpha   90.00
_cell.angle_beta   90.00
_cell.angle_gamma   90.00
#
_symmetry.space_group_name_H-M   'P 1'
#
loop_
_entity.id
_entity.type
_entity.pdbx_description
1 polymer ?
#
loop_
_entity_poly.entity_id
_entity_poly.type
_entity_poly.pdbx_seq_one_letter_code
_entity_poly.pdbx_strand_id
1 'polypeptide(L)' 'MIHGDRAAITNIGNKTDRLSLCCKGLVERSGLKRAIVALAAKNARIWSLLRNDTEYQVAV' A
#
# COMPACT_ATOMS: atom_id res chain seq x y z
N MET A 1 10.57 -2.12 1.12
CA MET A 1 9.92 -1.26 2.15
C MET A 1 9.01 -2.03 3.12
N ILE A 2 9.21 -3.34 3.33
CA ILE A 2 8.23 -4.17 4.08
C ILE A 2 8.02 -3.72 5.53
N HIS A 3 9.08 -3.32 6.24
CA HIS A 3 8.98 -2.90 7.64
C HIS A 3 8.16 -1.61 7.83
N GLY A 4 8.30 -0.64 6.90
CA GLY A 4 7.54 0.60 6.93
C GLY A 4 6.06 0.38 6.60
N ASP A 5 5.78 -0.47 5.61
CA ASP A 5 4.41 -0.82 5.22
C ASP A 5 3.71 -1.63 6.31
N ARG A 6 4.45 -2.52 7.00
CA ARG A 6 3.95 -3.22 8.19
C ARG A 6 3.59 -2.25 9.30
N ALA A 7 4.50 -1.33 9.65
CA ALA A 7 4.25 -0.32 10.68
C ALA A 7 3.04 0.56 10.33
N ALA A 8 2.92 0.98 9.07
CA ALA A 8 1.79 1.76 8.58
C ALA A 8 0.47 1.01 8.79
N ILE A 9 0.37 -0.26 8.35
CA ILE A 9 -0.86 -1.05 8.45
C ILE A 9 -1.21 -1.37 9.91
N THR A 10 -0.23 -1.73 10.74
CA THR A 10 -0.49 -2.02 12.16
C THR A 10 -0.89 -0.78 12.96
N ASN A 11 -0.47 0.41 12.51
CA ASN A 11 -0.78 1.68 13.16
C ASN A 11 -2.02 2.40 12.58
N ILE A 12 -2.79 1.74 11.71
CA ILE A 12 -4.04 2.30 11.16
C ILE A 12 -5.08 2.54 12.27
N GLY A 13 -5.20 1.61 13.22
CA GLY A 13 -6.15 1.73 14.34
C GLY A 13 -7.55 2.20 13.91
N ASN A 14 -8.04 3.26 14.52
CA ASN A 14 -9.37 3.86 14.26
C ASN A 14 -9.35 4.99 13.21
N LYS A 15 -8.28 5.15 12.45
CA LYS A 15 -8.23 6.16 11.39
C LYS A 15 -9.30 5.91 10.33
N THR A 16 -9.94 6.99 9.89
CA THR A 16 -11.06 7.01 8.94
C THR A 16 -10.74 7.76 7.64
N ASP A 17 -9.50 8.19 7.45
CA ASP A 17 -9.07 8.74 6.18
C ASP A 17 -9.19 7.70 5.05
N ARG A 18 -9.38 8.19 3.82
CA ARG A 18 -9.65 7.36 2.64
C ARG A 18 -8.59 6.27 2.42
N LEU A 19 -7.33 6.57 2.71
CA LEU A 19 -6.23 5.62 2.59
C LEU A 19 -6.30 4.55 3.68
N SER A 20 -6.53 4.95 4.92
CA SER A 20 -6.74 4.02 6.04
C SER A 20 -7.92 3.09 5.79
N LEU A 21 -9.04 3.59 5.28
CA LEU A 21 -10.20 2.76 4.90
C LEU A 21 -9.89 1.80 3.76
N CYS A 22 -9.16 2.24 2.73
CA CYS A 22 -8.72 1.38 1.63
C CYS A 22 -7.82 0.25 2.14
N CYS A 23 -6.86 0.57 3.00
CA CYS A 23 -5.97 -0.40 3.63
C CYS A 23 -6.73 -1.37 4.55
N LYS A 24 -7.71 -0.90 5.33
CA LYS A 24 -8.60 -1.76 6.14
C LYS A 24 -9.35 -2.75 5.24
N GLY A 25 -10.01 -2.27 4.19
CA GLY A 25 -10.70 -3.14 3.25
C GLY A 25 -9.77 -4.13 2.54
N LEU A 26 -8.52 -3.73 2.25
CA LEU A 26 -7.51 -4.65 1.70
C LEU A 26 -7.12 -5.74 2.69
N VAL A 27 -6.92 -5.38 3.97
CA VAL A 27 -6.63 -6.33 5.06
C VAL A 27 -7.81 -7.27 5.29
N GLU A 28 -9.05 -6.77 5.27
CA GLU A 28 -10.26 -7.59 5.43
C GLU A 28 -10.40 -8.63 4.32
N ARG A 29 -10.11 -8.26 3.06
CA ARG A 29 -10.24 -9.19 1.93
C ARG A 29 -9.06 -10.16 1.77
N SER A 30 -7.84 -9.73 2.10
CA SER A 30 -6.61 -10.48 1.77
C SER A 30 -5.80 -10.95 2.97
N GLY A 31 -6.13 -10.49 4.17
CA GLY A 31 -5.34 -10.69 5.38
C GLY A 31 -4.09 -9.79 5.47
N LEU A 32 -3.58 -9.64 6.69
CA LEU A 32 -2.50 -8.70 7.03
C LEU A 32 -1.24 -8.87 6.16
N LYS A 33 -0.71 -10.09 6.04
CA LYS A 33 0.57 -10.35 5.36
C LYS A 33 0.51 -9.98 3.87
N ARG A 34 -0.59 -10.33 3.20
CA ARG A 34 -0.81 -10.01 1.78
C ARG A 34 -1.05 -8.52 1.58
N ALA A 35 -1.77 -7.87 2.49
CA ALA A 35 -1.96 -6.41 2.45
C ALA A 35 -0.63 -5.65 2.59
N ILE A 36 0.27 -6.09 3.48
CA ILE A 36 1.62 -5.50 3.64
C ILE A 36 2.41 -5.60 2.32
N VAL A 37 2.42 -6.79 1.70
CA VAL A 37 3.15 -7.00 0.42
C VAL A 37 2.54 -6.16 -0.71
N ALA A 38 1.20 -6.10 -0.79
CA ALA A 38 0.52 -5.29 -1.79
C ALA A 38 0.81 -3.78 -1.62
N LEU A 39 0.82 -3.28 -0.37
CA LEU A 39 1.18 -1.90 -0.08
C LEU A 39 2.65 -1.62 -0.45
N ALA A 40 3.56 -2.55 -0.13
CA ALA A 40 4.97 -2.45 -0.50
C ALA A 40 5.17 -2.43 -2.01
N ALA A 41 4.45 -3.28 -2.75
CA ALA A 41 4.50 -3.32 -4.21
C ALA A 41 4.01 -1.99 -4.82
N LYS A 42 2.91 -1.43 -4.28
CA LYS A 42 2.41 -0.11 -4.71
C LYS A 42 3.44 0.99 -4.46
N ASN A 43 4.05 1.00 -3.29
CA ASN A 43 5.07 1.99 -2.93
C ASN A 43 6.33 1.85 -3.80
N ALA A 44 6.80 0.63 -4.04
CA ALA A 44 7.93 0.37 -4.93
C ALA A 44 7.64 0.83 -6.37
N ARG A 45 6.41 0.63 -6.88
CA ARG A 45 6.02 1.14 -8.20
C ARG A 45 6.06 2.66 -8.27
N ILE A 46 5.53 3.36 -7.27
CA ILE A 46 5.58 4.84 -7.22
C ILE A 46 7.03 5.33 -7.23
N TRP A 47 7.90 4.72 -6.43
CA TRP A 47 9.33 5.06 -6.43
C TRP A 47 10.00 4.81 -7.77
N SER A 48 9.67 3.71 -8.44
CA SER A 48 10.16 3.44 -9.79
C SER A 48 9.70 4.50 -10.79
N LEU A 49 8.43 4.90 -10.74
CA LEU A 49 7.89 5.92 -11.64
C LEU A 49 8.56 7.27 -11.42
N LEU A 50 8.71 7.69 -10.16
CA LEU A 50 9.39 8.93 -9.78
C LEU A 50 10.87 8.91 -10.18
N ARG A 51 11.55 7.77 -9.99
CA ARG A 51 12.98 7.63 -10.33
C ARG A 51 13.23 7.69 -11.84
N ASN A 52 12.31 7.13 -12.62
CA ASN A 52 12.48 6.99 -14.07
C ASN A 52 11.74 8.07 -14.87
N ASP A 53 11.11 9.06 -14.21
CA ASP A 53 10.25 10.09 -14.83
C ASP A 53 9.22 9.47 -15.81
N THR A 54 8.66 8.32 -15.40
CA THR A 54 7.75 7.55 -16.25
C THR A 54 6.31 7.73 -15.80
N GLU A 55 5.40 7.88 -16.77
CA GLU A 55 3.98 8.01 -16.48
C GLU A 55 3.37 6.70 -15.95
N TYR A 56 2.38 6.85 -15.08
CA TYR A 56 1.65 5.72 -14.51
C TYR A 56 0.80 5.02 -15.58
N GLN A 57 1.26 3.84 -16.00
CA GLN A 57 0.49 2.95 -16.86
C GLN A 57 -0.47 2.11 -16.01
N VAL A 58 -1.78 2.19 -16.23
CA VAL A 58 -2.74 1.23 -15.67
C VAL A 58 -2.55 -0.08 -16.41
N ALA A 59 -2.31 -1.19 -15.69
CA ALA A 59 -2.31 -2.51 -16.31
C ALA A 59 -3.74 -2.81 -16.78
N VAL A 60 -3.93 -2.89 -18.10
CA VAL A 60 -5.18 -3.29 -18.77
C VAL A 60 -5.34 -4.80 -18.71
#